data_AF-A0A2N2DG42-F1
#
_entry.id   AF-A0A2N2DG42-F1
#
_cell.length_a   1.000
_cell.length_b   1.000
_cell.length_c   1.000
_cell.angle_alpha   90.00
_cell.angle_beta   90.00
_cell.angle_gamma   90.00
#
_symmetry.space_group_name_H-M   'P 1'
#
loop_
_entity.id
_entity.type
_entity.pdbx_description
1 polymer ?
#
loop_
_entity_poly.entity_id
_entity_poly.type
_entity_poly.pdbx_seq_one_letter_code
_entity_poly.pdbx_strand_id
1 'polypeptide(L)'
;MDNGEVYPNRKINIYTHNRKLYLKTLQRTEKIYPIAVGKPQTPTPLGAYTIISKIINPGGMLGTRWLGLSIPNGPYGIHGTYRPESIGMAVSNGCIRMHNRDIEELFSKVRIGSTVVIESSEPVTYPG
;
A
#
# COMPACT_ATOMS: atom_id res chain seq x y z
N MET A 1 -10.46 -14.57 24.33
CA MET A 1 -10.73 -13.23 24.90
C MET A 1 -10.03 -12.25 23.98
N ASP A 2 -10.80 -11.57 23.14
CA ASP A 2 -10.32 -10.54 22.21
C ASP A 2 -10.16 -9.24 23.01
N ASN A 3 -8.93 -8.77 23.18
CA ASN A 3 -8.57 -7.73 24.15
C ASN A 3 -8.98 -6.31 23.72
N GLY A 4 -10.10 -6.14 23.00
CA GLY A 4 -10.74 -4.84 22.83
C GLY A 4 -9.85 -3.72 22.30
N GLU A 5 -8.73 -4.04 21.63
CA GLU A 5 -7.94 -3.04 20.95
C GLU A 5 -8.80 -2.56 19.79
N VAL A 6 -9.48 -1.44 20.02
CA VAL A 6 -10.10 -0.63 18.96
C VAL A 6 -8.96 -0.14 18.10
N TYR A 7 -8.47 -0.99 17.20
CA TYR A 7 -7.60 -0.55 16.13
C TYR A 7 -8.43 0.47 15.34
N PRO A 8 -8.04 1.75 15.33
CA PRO A 8 -8.80 2.74 14.58
C PRO A 8 -8.92 2.23 13.16
N ASN A 9 -10.12 2.36 12.56
CA ASN A 9 -10.37 1.85 11.23
C ASN A 9 -9.43 2.56 10.24
N ARG A 10 -8.30 1.90 9.94
CA ARG A 10 -7.23 2.44 9.11
C ARG A 10 -7.47 2.05 7.67
N LYS A 11 -7.38 3.05 6.82
CA LYS A 11 -7.50 2.96 5.36
C LYS A 11 -6.17 3.33 4.73
N ILE A 12 -5.85 2.65 3.64
CA ILE A 12 -4.75 2.99 2.76
C ILE A 12 -5.30 3.72 1.54
N ASN A 13 -4.73 4.88 1.22
CA ASN A 13 -4.95 5.57 -0.05
C ASN A 13 -3.63 5.60 -0.83
N ILE A 14 -3.64 5.19 -2.09
CA ILE A 14 -2.48 5.12 -2.97
C ILE A 14 -2.73 6.06 -4.13
N TYR A 15 -1.78 6.96 -4.38
CA TYR A 15 -1.82 7.87 -5.51
C TYR A 15 -0.65 7.54 -6.44
N THR A 16 -0.96 7.06 -7.64
CA THR A 16 0.05 6.49 -8.54
C THR A 16 0.88 7.55 -9.26
N HIS A 17 0.31 8.72 -9.54
CA HIS A 17 1.00 9.81 -10.25
C HIS A 17 2.14 10.42 -9.41
N ASN A 18 1.87 10.75 -8.15
CA ASN A 18 2.86 11.29 -7.22
C ASN A 18 3.65 10.20 -6.46
N ARG A 19 3.28 8.91 -6.66
CA ARG A 19 3.92 7.73 -6.08
C ARG A 19 3.99 7.79 -4.56
N LYS A 20 2.83 8.03 -3.94
CA LYS A 20 2.68 8.09 -2.49
C LYS A 20 1.59 7.17 -1.98
N LEU A 21 1.84 6.57 -0.81
CA LEU A 21 0.87 5.82 -0.02
C LEU A 21 0.57 6.57 1.27
N TYR A 22 -0.70 6.80 1.54
CA TYR A 22 -1.21 7.51 2.71
C TYR A 22 -1.88 6.48 3.62
N LEU A 23 -1.40 6.41 4.87
CA LEU A 23 -2.09 5.71 5.94
C LEU A 23 -3.01 6.71 6.66
N LYS A 24 -4.31 6.45 6.63
CA LYS A 24 -5.33 7.36 7.15
C LYS A 24 -6.21 6.66 8.19
N THR A 25 -6.65 7.42 9.17
CA THR A 25 -7.81 7.11 10.03
C THR A 25 -9.03 7.87 9.52
N LEU A 26 -10.18 7.69 10.17
CA LEU A 26 -11.38 8.48 9.86
C LEU A 26 -11.16 9.99 10.03
N GLN A 27 -10.26 10.40 10.94
CA GLN A 27 -10.10 11.82 11.29
C GLN A 27 -8.93 12.49 10.55
N ARG A 28 -7.86 11.75 10.21
CA ARG A 28 -6.64 12.35 9.67
C ARG A 28 -5.75 11.37 8.90
N THR A 29 -4.85 11.93 8.11
CA THR A 29 -3.66 11.24 7.61
C THR A 29 -2.67 11.04 8.76
N GLU A 30 -2.33 9.80 9.09
CA GLU A 30 -1.31 9.48 10.10
C GLU A 30 0.10 9.52 9.52
N LYS A 31 0.28 9.01 8.28
CA LYS A 31 1.59 8.94 7.64
C LYS A 31 1.50 8.90 6.12
N ILE A 32 2.56 9.35 5.47
CA ILE A 32 2.74 9.32 4.02
C ILE A 32 4.06 8.61 3.75
N TYR A 33 4.04 7.64 2.83
CA TYR A 33 5.21 6.85 2.44
C TYR A 33 5.48 7.03 0.94
N PRO A 34 6.75 7.16 0.53
CA PRO A 34 7.11 7.05 -0.88
C PRO A 34 6.98 5.59 -1.34
N ILE A 35 6.51 5.38 -2.56
CA ILE A 35 6.30 4.04 -3.12
C ILE A 35 6.84 3.94 -4.54
N ALA A 36 7.07 2.71 -5.02
CA ALA A 36 7.18 2.42 -6.44
C ALA A 36 5.86 1.80 -6.94
N VAL A 37 5.47 2.12 -8.17
CA VAL A 37 4.23 1.64 -8.80
C VAL A 37 4.52 0.94 -10.13
N GLY A 38 3.47 0.37 -10.72
CA GLY A 38 3.54 -0.27 -12.03
C GLY A 38 4.04 0.68 -13.12
N LYS A 39 4.78 0.14 -14.09
CA LYS A 39 5.13 0.84 -15.33
C LYS A 39 3.87 1.25 -16.11
N PRO A 40 3.92 2.25 -17.00
CA PRO A 40 2.79 2.59 -17.86
C PRO A 40 2.24 1.41 -18.68
N GLN A 41 3.11 0.48 -19.08
CA GLN A 41 2.73 -0.73 -19.84
C GLN A 41 2.09 -1.82 -18.96
N THR A 42 2.31 -1.79 -17.65
CA THR A 42 1.75 -2.73 -16.66
C THR A 42 1.30 -1.94 -15.42
N PRO A 43 0.27 -1.09 -15.58
CA PRO A 43 -0.11 -0.13 -14.55
C PRO A 43 -0.66 -0.84 -13.31
N THR A 44 -0.49 -0.22 -12.14
CA THR A 44 -1.19 -0.66 -10.93
C THR A 44 -2.70 -0.44 -11.13
N PRO A 45 -3.54 -1.48 -10.99
CA PRO A 45 -4.99 -1.34 -11.20
C PRO A 45 -5.61 -0.34 -10.22
N LEU A 46 -6.41 0.60 -10.76
CA LEU A 46 -7.13 1.58 -9.96
C LEU A 46 -8.42 0.95 -9.41
N GLY A 47 -8.84 1.38 -8.21
CA GLY A 47 -10.07 0.90 -7.59
C GLY A 47 -10.02 0.83 -6.08
N ALA A 48 -11.09 0.29 -5.50
CA ALA A 48 -11.19 0.00 -4.08
C ALA A 48 -11.03 -1.50 -3.83
N TYR A 49 -10.11 -1.84 -2.95
CA TYR A 49 -9.71 -3.20 -2.61
C TYR A 49 -9.58 -3.37 -1.10
N THR A 50 -9.28 -4.57 -0.66
CA THR A 50 -8.97 -4.89 0.73
C THR A 50 -7.69 -5.69 0.85
N ILE A 51 -7.07 -5.64 2.03
CA ILE A 51 -5.97 -6.54 2.38
C ILE A 51 -6.56 -7.94 2.62
N ILE A 52 -6.12 -8.93 1.85
CA ILE A 52 -6.60 -10.32 1.95
C ILE A 52 -5.59 -11.27 2.58
N SER A 53 -4.31 -10.90 2.61
CA SER A 53 -3.26 -11.71 3.23
C SER A 53 -2.12 -10.86 3.77
N LYS A 54 -1.44 -11.40 4.78
CA LYS A 54 -0.29 -10.77 5.44
C LYS A 54 0.80 -11.81 5.65
N ILE A 55 2.00 -11.58 5.12
CA ILE A 55 3.14 -12.52 5.26
C ILE A 55 4.34 -11.77 5.82
N ILE A 56 4.96 -12.36 6.85
CA ILE A 56 6.22 -11.91 7.45
C ILE A 56 7.36 -12.65 6.75
N ASN A 57 8.40 -11.91 6.35
CA ASN A 57 9.60 -12.42 5.69
C ASN A 57 9.30 -13.29 4.45
N PRO A 58 8.57 -12.78 3.44
CA PRO A 58 8.34 -13.49 2.20
C PRO A 58 9.65 -13.74 1.42
N GLY A 59 10.70 -12.96 1.70
CA GLY A 59 12.03 -13.16 1.14
C GLY A 59 12.15 -12.70 -0.31
N GLY A 60 13.38 -12.80 -0.83
CA GLY A 60 13.72 -12.46 -2.20
C GLY A 60 13.28 -11.04 -2.59
N MET A 61 12.60 -10.93 -3.74
CA MET A 61 12.22 -9.61 -4.27
C MET A 61 11.12 -8.89 -3.50
N LEU A 62 10.41 -9.61 -2.63
CA LEU A 62 9.29 -9.09 -1.86
C LEU A 62 9.72 -8.40 -0.56
N GLY A 63 10.99 -8.52 -0.19
CA GLY A 63 11.55 -7.89 1.00
C GLY A 63 11.04 -8.51 2.30
N THR A 64 10.81 -7.67 3.31
CA THR A 64 10.54 -8.14 4.68
C THR A 64 9.06 -8.40 4.96
N ARG A 65 8.13 -7.80 4.20
CA ARG A 65 6.68 -7.95 4.43
C ARG A 65 5.92 -7.97 3.11
N TRP A 66 4.82 -8.70 3.11
CA TRP A 66 3.85 -8.74 2.01
C TRP A 66 2.43 -8.52 2.53
N LEU A 67 1.69 -7.65 1.85
CA LEU A 67 0.26 -7.40 2.03
C LEU A 67 -0.44 -7.71 0.71
N GLY A 68 -1.16 -8.84 0.63
CA GLY A 68 -1.92 -9.20 -0.56
C GLY A 68 -3.19 -8.37 -0.69
N LEU A 69 -3.53 -7.95 -1.90
CA LEU A 69 -4.72 -7.14 -2.21
C LEU A 69 -5.78 -7.97 -2.95
N SER A 70 -7.06 -7.64 -2.74
CA SER A 70 -8.22 -8.26 -3.38
C SER A 70 -8.38 -7.90 -4.87
N ILE A 71 -7.29 -7.71 -5.60
CA ILE A 71 -7.31 -7.36 -7.02
C ILE A 71 -7.53 -8.65 -7.82
N PRO A 72 -8.53 -8.71 -8.72
CA PRO A 72 -8.77 -9.89 -9.53
C PRO A 72 -7.62 -10.12 -10.54
N ASN A 73 -7.50 -11.36 -11.02
CA ASN A 73 -6.60 -11.75 -12.12
C ASN A 73 -5.08 -11.68 -11.82
N GLY A 74 -4.66 -11.79 -10.56
CA GLY A 74 -3.26 -12.05 -10.24
C GLY A 74 -2.87 -11.73 -8.79
N PRO A 75 -1.68 -12.16 -8.34
CA PRO A 75 -1.17 -11.81 -7.03
C PRO A 75 -0.66 -10.35 -7.04
N TYR A 76 -1.53 -9.41 -6.68
CA TYR A 76 -1.14 -8.03 -6.42
C TYR A 76 -0.98 -7.78 -4.93
N GLY A 77 0.01 -6.96 -4.59
CA GLY A 77 0.30 -6.66 -3.20
C GLY A 77 1.08 -5.37 -2.98
N ILE A 78 1.12 -4.97 -1.72
CA ILE A 78 2.04 -3.97 -1.19
C ILE A 78 3.16 -4.74 -0.49
N HIS A 79 4.40 -4.52 -0.90
CA HIS A 79 5.52 -5.30 -0.37
C HIS A 79 6.79 -4.47 -0.21
N GLY A 80 7.74 -5.01 0.54
CA GLY A 80 9.08 -4.44 0.70
C GLY A 80 9.91 -4.52 -0.59
N THR A 81 11.20 -4.26 -0.50
CA THR A 81 12.07 -4.45 -1.66
C THR A 81 13.51 -4.74 -1.25
N TYR A 82 14.22 -5.46 -2.09
CA TYR A 82 15.67 -5.62 -2.02
C TYR A 82 16.43 -4.54 -2.80
N ARG A 83 15.72 -3.68 -3.54
CA ARG A 83 16.24 -2.57 -4.34
C ARG A 83 15.65 -1.24 -3.86
N PRO A 84 16.10 -0.70 -2.71
CA PRO A 84 15.55 0.53 -2.14
C PRO A 84 15.64 1.74 -3.08
N GLU A 85 16.61 1.76 -3.99
CA GLU A 85 16.78 2.76 -5.04
C GLU A 85 15.63 2.78 -6.06
N SER A 86 14.81 1.73 -6.12
CA SER A 86 13.64 1.65 -7.01
C SER A 86 12.42 2.42 -6.48
N ILE A 87 12.43 2.84 -5.22
CA ILE A 87 11.32 3.57 -4.60
C ILE A 87 11.22 4.98 -5.20
N GLY A 88 10.01 5.42 -5.51
CA GLY A 88 9.77 6.66 -6.24
C GLY A 88 9.89 6.53 -7.75
N MET A 89 9.97 5.31 -8.30
CA MET A 89 9.97 5.04 -9.75
C MET A 89 8.73 4.23 -10.19
N ALA A 90 8.39 4.29 -11.48
CA ALA A 90 7.37 3.42 -12.10
C ALA A 90 8.06 2.22 -12.76
N VAL A 91 8.38 1.19 -11.99
CA VAL A 91 9.28 0.10 -12.41
C VAL A 91 8.76 -1.30 -12.11
N SER A 92 7.63 -1.44 -11.42
CA SER A 92 7.07 -2.75 -11.10
C SER A 92 6.13 -3.26 -12.22
N ASN A 93 5.75 -4.52 -12.13
CA ASN A 93 4.73 -5.13 -12.99
C ASN A 93 3.31 -4.94 -12.42
N GLY A 94 3.08 -3.87 -11.65
CA GLY A 94 1.77 -3.54 -11.07
C GLY A 94 1.71 -3.59 -9.54
N CYS A 95 2.61 -4.32 -8.86
CA CYS A 95 2.70 -4.33 -7.39
C CYS A 95 3.24 -3.01 -6.82
N ILE A 96 2.83 -2.67 -5.61
CA ILE A 96 3.30 -1.48 -4.90
C ILE A 96 4.53 -1.86 -4.07
N ARG A 97 5.66 -1.19 -4.29
CA ARG A 97 6.90 -1.41 -3.52
C ARG A 97 7.10 -0.31 -2.50
N MET A 98 7.62 -0.67 -1.33
CA MET A 98 7.97 0.22 -0.23
C MET A 98 9.39 -0.09 0.27
N HIS A 99 10.02 0.85 0.97
CA HIS A 99 11.20 0.52 1.77
C HIS A 99 10.83 -0.50 2.87
N ASN A 100 11.74 -1.41 3.21
CA ASN A 100 11.48 -2.46 4.20
C ASN A 100 11.03 -1.90 5.56
N ARG A 101 11.66 -0.82 6.05
CA ARG A 101 11.25 -0.14 7.28
C ARG A 101 9.81 0.40 7.22
N ASP A 102 9.39 0.91 6.07
CA ASP A 102 8.09 1.55 5.89
C ASP A 102 6.98 0.49 5.79
N ILE A 103 7.24 -0.62 5.09
CA ILE A 103 6.28 -1.73 5.03
C ILE A 103 6.17 -2.45 6.37
N GLU A 104 7.23 -2.55 7.17
CA GLU A 104 7.17 -3.10 8.53
C GLU A 104 6.27 -2.28 9.44
N GLU A 105 6.40 -0.95 9.40
CA GLU A 105 5.52 -0.05 10.12
C GLU A 105 4.07 -0.16 9.62
N LEU A 106 3.85 -0.08 8.30
CA LEU A 106 2.52 -0.20 7.71
C LEU A 106 1.87 -1.53 8.11
N PHE A 107 2.62 -2.62 8.02
CA PHE A 107 2.16 -3.98 8.36
C PHE A 107 1.69 -4.08 9.80
N SER A 108 2.33 -3.41 10.74
CA SER A 108 1.90 -3.40 12.15
C SER A 108 0.59 -2.63 12.37
N LYS A 109 0.25 -1.69 11.50
CA LYS A 109 -0.89 -0.77 11.67
C LYS A 109 -2.17 -1.21 10.95
N VAL A 110 -2.07 -2.04 9.92
CA VAL A 110 -3.20 -2.49 9.10
C VAL A 110 -3.53 -3.95 9.34
N ARG A 111 -4.79 -4.34 9.09
CA ARG A 111 -5.27 -5.71 9.28
C ARG A 111 -5.82 -6.29 7.99
N ILE A 112 -6.01 -7.61 7.96
CA ILE A 112 -6.83 -8.25 6.93
C ILE A 112 -8.21 -7.58 6.96
N GLY A 113 -8.75 -7.25 5.79
CA GLY A 113 -9.98 -6.47 5.62
C GLY A 113 -9.78 -4.94 5.63
N SER A 114 -8.60 -4.40 5.96
CA SER A 114 -8.34 -2.96 5.82
C SER A 114 -8.53 -2.52 4.37
N THR A 115 -9.26 -1.42 4.19
CA THR A 115 -9.56 -0.86 2.86
C THR A 115 -8.30 -0.25 2.24
N VAL A 116 -8.12 -0.51 0.94
CA VAL A 116 -7.06 0.04 0.10
C VAL A 116 -7.71 0.69 -1.12
N VAL A 117 -7.54 1.99 -1.28
CA VAL A 117 -8.04 2.73 -2.45
C VAL A 117 -6.86 3.17 -3.29
N ILE A 118 -6.88 2.86 -4.57
CA ILE A 118 -5.83 3.17 -5.54
C ILE A 118 -6.40 4.12 -6.58
N GLU A 119 -5.85 5.33 -6.65
CA GLU A 119 -6.28 6.44 -7.50
C GLU A 119 -5.08 6.99 -8.29
N SER A 120 -5.34 7.68 -9.40
CA SER A 120 -4.27 8.30 -10.20
C SER A 120 -3.66 9.50 -9.47
N SER A 121 -4.50 10.40 -8.97
CA SER A 121 -4.09 11.64 -8.29
C SER A 121 -4.89 11.87 -7.02
N GLU A 122 -4.36 12.74 -6.14
CA GLU A 122 -5.11 13.23 -4.99
C GLU A 122 -6.40 13.92 -5.45
N PRO A 123 -7.51 13.78 -4.70
CA PRO A 123 -8.72 14.54 -5.00
C PRO A 123 -8.40 16.03 -4.87
N VAL A 124 -8.70 16.78 -5.94
CA VAL A 124 -8.61 18.25 -5.92
C VAL A 124 -9.64 18.75 -4.92
N THR A 125 -9.15 19.23 -3.77
CA THR A 125 -9.99 19.96 -2.82
C THR A 125 -10.11 21.38 -3.34
N TYR A 126 -11.29 21.74 -3.84
CA TYR A 126 -11.60 23.14 -4.12
C TYR A 126 -11.75 23.85 -2.77
N PRO A 127 -10.92 24.85 -2.43
CA PRO A 127 -11.26 25.74 -1.35
C PRO A 127 -12.53 26.48 -1.75
N GLY A 128 -13.59 26.31 -0.95
CA GLY A 128 -14.81 27.11 -1.06
C GLY A 128 -14.59 28.54 -0.62
#